data_AF-A0A949LCK5-F1
#
_entry.id   AF-A0A949LCK5-F1
#
_cell.length_a   1.000
_cell.length_b   1.000
_cell.length_c   1.000
_cell.angle_alpha   90.00
_cell.angle_beta   90.00
_cell.angle_gamma   90.00
#
_symmetry.space_group_name_H-M   'P 1'
#
loop_
_entity.id
_entity.type
_entity.pdbx_description
1 polymer ?
#
loop_
_entity_poly.entity_id
_entity_poly.type
_entity_poly.pdbx_seq_one_letter_code
_entity_poly.pdbx_strand_id
1 'polypeptide(L)'
;LAQIWCEVLGLARVGVWDNFFQIGGNSLLAVRIMARMEKRFDTDLSLSMLFTAQNVAELAQLVARQVNPESWSPLVLIKEAKLAQGEAPLPPLYLIHPVGGTLLCYHALVEALSQREPKRAVYGLQCSGLEPNQAVLNRFEIMAGYYIEAIKLREKQSEQSPGPYYLVGQSLGGNIAWEMAQQLKAQHREVAFVGLIDTFVPDKIPLHFRQQTSLSLLKEQMGRSLDLDWDALKHVSLQQQIERFYYAAQEKGLVSAELSLDQVQRIAHVMKANTEALLAYQAQACSVPVVHVGASENKNGDSSVGWGELATELYLSYSLTASHDGILQGACAAQLAELLDLSRI
;
A
#
# COMPACT_ATOMS: atom_id res chain seq x y z
N LEU A 1 -2.55 -16.30 20.06
CA LEU A 1 -2.90 -15.75 18.73
C LEU A 1 -4.41 -15.75 18.48
N ALA A 2 -5.10 -16.90 18.45
CA ALA A 2 -6.57 -16.92 18.25
C ALA A 2 -7.34 -15.99 19.21
N GLN A 3 -6.96 -15.95 20.49
CA GLN A 3 -7.55 -15.03 21.46
C GLN A 3 -7.37 -13.55 21.09
N ILE A 4 -6.18 -13.16 20.61
CA ILE A 4 -5.90 -11.79 20.14
C ILE A 4 -6.85 -11.44 18.99
N TRP A 5 -7.05 -12.36 18.04
CA TRP A 5 -7.95 -12.17 16.92
C TRP A 5 -9.41 -12.03 17.36
N CYS A 6 -9.90 -12.91 18.24
CA CYS A 6 -11.23 -12.80 18.83
C CYS A 6 -11.49 -11.43 19.45
N GLU A 7 -10.57 -10.96 20.30
CA GLU A 7 -10.72 -9.70 21.02
C GLU A 7 -10.66 -8.48 20.08
N VAL A 8 -9.81 -8.51 19.05
CA VAL A 8 -9.67 -7.39 18.10
C VAL A 8 -10.83 -7.34 17.10
N LEU A 9 -11.23 -8.49 16.55
CA LEU A 9 -12.33 -8.62 15.59
C LEU A 9 -13.71 -8.55 16.25
N GLY A 10 -13.79 -8.66 17.58
CA GLY A 10 -15.06 -8.71 18.30
C GLY A 10 -15.84 -10.01 18.09
N LEU A 11 -15.14 -11.12 17.81
CA LEU A 11 -15.73 -12.42 17.51
C LEU A 11 -15.63 -13.37 18.71
N ALA A 12 -16.70 -14.11 19.00
CA ALA A 12 -16.73 -15.08 20.10
C ALA A 12 -15.73 -16.23 19.92
N ARG A 13 -15.48 -16.61 18.66
CA ARG A 13 -14.52 -17.66 18.30
C ARG A 13 -13.92 -17.36 16.92
N VAL A 14 -12.63 -17.63 16.78
CA VAL A 14 -11.89 -17.62 15.53
C VAL A 14 -11.23 -18.98 15.38
N GLY A 15 -11.51 -19.67 14.27
CA GLY A 15 -10.86 -20.89 13.85
C GLY A 15 -9.41 -20.62 13.46
N VAL A 16 -8.53 -21.62 13.63
CA VAL A 16 -7.10 -21.43 13.33
C VAL A 16 -6.80 -21.26 11.84
N TRP A 17 -7.74 -21.63 10.98
CA TRP A 17 -7.69 -21.53 9.52
C TRP A 17 -8.60 -20.44 8.95
N ASP A 18 -9.30 -19.70 9.81
CA ASP A 18 -10.17 -18.61 9.36
C ASP A 18 -9.30 -17.51 8.75
N ASN A 19 -9.64 -17.10 7.54
CA ASN A 19 -8.93 -16.05 6.84
C ASN A 19 -9.30 -14.68 7.45
N PHE A 20 -8.29 -13.91 7.87
CA PHE A 20 -8.42 -12.61 8.52
C PHE A 20 -9.41 -11.68 7.82
N PHE A 21 -9.28 -11.54 6.50
CA PHE A 21 -10.07 -10.58 5.73
C PHE A 21 -11.50 -11.09 5.49
N GLN A 22 -11.67 -12.41 5.31
CA GLN A 22 -13.00 -13.01 5.12
C GLN A 22 -13.87 -12.93 6.38
N ILE A 23 -13.26 -12.88 7.56
CA ILE A 23 -13.98 -12.73 8.84
C ILE A 23 -14.12 -11.27 9.30
N GLY A 24 -13.94 -10.30 8.39
CA GLY A 24 -14.16 -8.87 8.66
C GLY A 24 -12.91 -8.09 9.08
N GLY A 25 -11.72 -8.67 8.93
CA GLY A 25 -10.45 -7.98 9.13
C GLY A 25 -10.23 -6.85 8.13
N ASN A 26 -9.54 -5.81 8.57
CA ASN A 26 -9.13 -4.66 7.75
C ASN A 26 -7.76 -4.13 8.21
N SER A 27 -7.22 -3.12 7.53
CA SER A 27 -5.89 -2.57 7.81
C SER A 27 -5.72 -2.07 9.25
N LEU A 28 -6.74 -1.43 9.83
CA LEU A 28 -6.67 -0.95 11.21
C LEU A 28 -6.70 -2.10 12.21
N LEU A 29 -7.53 -3.12 11.98
CA LEU A 29 -7.58 -4.32 12.82
C LEU A 29 -6.28 -5.12 12.72
N ALA A 30 -5.66 -5.17 11.55
CA ALA A 30 -4.35 -5.77 11.32
C ALA A 30 -3.26 -5.09 12.17
N VAL A 31 -3.22 -3.75 12.15
CA VAL A 31 -2.32 -2.96 12.98
C VAL A 31 -2.51 -3.27 14.47
N ARG A 32 -3.75 -3.37 14.95
CA ARG A 32 -4.06 -3.73 16.34
C ARG A 32 -3.62 -5.14 16.71
N ILE A 33 -3.82 -6.12 15.82
CA ILE A 33 -3.37 -7.49 16.03
C ILE A 33 -1.86 -7.55 16.14
N MET A 34 -1.12 -6.91 15.23
CA MET A 34 0.35 -6.90 15.27
C MET A 34 0.88 -6.24 16.53
N ALA A 35 0.32 -5.10 16.95
CA ALA A 35 0.71 -4.44 18.19
C ALA A 35 0.48 -5.32 19.43
N ARG A 36 -0.65 -6.06 19.50
CA ARG A 36 -0.89 -7.05 20.57
C ARG A 36 0.08 -8.23 20.51
N MET A 37 0.46 -8.66 19.32
CA MET A 37 1.39 -9.76 19.11
C MET A 37 2.80 -9.38 19.55
N GLU A 38 3.31 -8.23 19.10
CA GLU A 38 4.59 -7.66 19.53
C GLU A 38 4.68 -7.59 21.06
N LYS A 39 3.68 -6.98 21.71
CA LYS A 39 3.65 -6.86 23.17
C LYS A 39 3.60 -8.21 23.92
N ARG A 40 2.93 -9.22 23.35
CA ARG A 40 2.70 -10.51 24.03
C ARG A 40 3.78 -11.55 23.74
N PHE A 41 4.42 -11.47 22.58
CA PHE A 41 5.36 -12.48 22.10
C PHE A 41 6.79 -11.94 21.89
N ASP A 42 7.01 -10.63 22.10
CA ASP A 42 8.31 -9.97 21.88
C ASP A 42 8.82 -10.18 20.45
N THR A 43 7.92 -9.99 19.48
CA THR A 43 8.19 -10.21 18.05
C THR A 43 8.08 -8.93 17.25
N ASP A 44 9.03 -8.68 16.36
CA ASP A 44 9.01 -7.58 15.40
C ASP A 44 8.50 -8.06 14.04
N LEU A 45 7.19 -8.37 13.96
CA LEU A 45 6.57 -8.86 12.74
C LEU A 45 6.01 -7.71 11.91
N SER A 46 6.49 -7.57 10.68
CA SER A 46 5.98 -6.56 9.76
C SER A 46 4.51 -6.77 9.43
N LEU A 47 3.76 -5.67 9.28
CA LEU A 47 2.34 -5.69 8.89
C LEU A 47 2.09 -6.45 7.59
N SER A 48 3.06 -6.45 6.68
CA SER A 48 2.97 -7.17 5.41
C SER A 48 2.90 -8.68 5.58
N MET A 49 3.30 -9.24 6.74
CA MET A 49 3.17 -10.67 7.01
C MET A 49 1.72 -11.15 7.02
N LEU A 50 0.72 -10.27 7.23
CA LEU A 50 -0.69 -10.64 7.09
C LEU A 50 -1.10 -10.92 5.63
N PHE A 51 -0.26 -10.60 4.64
CA PHE A 51 -0.48 -11.06 3.27
C PHE A 51 -0.08 -12.50 3.05
N THR A 52 1.03 -12.93 3.64
CA THR A 52 1.60 -14.26 3.47
C THR A 52 1.08 -15.26 4.50
N ALA A 53 0.60 -14.78 5.66
CA ALA A 53 0.02 -15.56 6.74
C ALA A 53 -1.35 -14.98 7.12
N GLN A 54 -2.39 -15.42 6.41
CA GLN A 54 -3.73 -14.86 6.49
C GLN A 54 -4.60 -15.55 7.54
N ASN A 55 -4.09 -16.57 8.23
CA ASN A 55 -4.78 -17.25 9.32
C ASN A 55 -3.88 -17.41 10.55
N VAL A 56 -4.49 -17.75 11.68
CA VAL A 56 -3.80 -17.89 12.98
C VAL A 56 -2.73 -18.98 12.94
N ALA A 57 -2.96 -20.09 12.22
CA ALA A 57 -2.00 -21.19 12.13
C ALA A 57 -0.72 -20.76 11.40
N GLU A 58 -0.84 -20.06 10.27
CA GLU A 58 0.29 -19.52 9.51
C GLU A 58 1.05 -18.47 10.32
N LEU A 59 0.36 -17.53 10.98
CA LEU A 59 1.01 -16.54 11.84
C LEU A 59 1.74 -17.20 13.01
N ALA A 60 1.17 -18.27 13.60
CA ALA A 60 1.82 -19.00 14.68
C ALA A 60 3.16 -19.60 14.24
N GLN A 61 3.24 -20.10 13.00
CA GLN A 61 4.49 -20.62 12.45
C GLN A 61 5.54 -19.51 12.29
N LEU A 62 5.14 -18.31 11.86
CA LEU A 62 6.05 -17.18 11.73
C LEU A 62 6.57 -16.69 13.07
N VAL A 63 5.69 -16.55 14.06
CA VAL A 63 6.06 -16.20 15.44
C VAL A 63 7.04 -17.24 16.01
N ALA A 64 6.76 -18.53 15.82
CA ALA A 64 7.62 -19.61 16.33
C ALA A 64 9.01 -19.65 15.67
N ARG A 65 9.13 -19.18 14.42
CA ARG A 65 10.40 -19.14 13.69
C ARG A 65 11.30 -17.97 14.09
N GLN A 66 10.82 -17.01 14.91
CA GLN A 66 11.54 -15.78 15.26
C GLN A 66 12.22 -15.16 14.04
N VAL A 67 11.42 -14.76 13.04
CA VAL A 67 11.94 -14.19 11.80
C VAL A 67 12.89 -13.03 12.13
N ASN A 68 14.15 -13.15 11.69
CA ASN A 68 15.21 -12.22 12.02
C ASN A 68 14.92 -10.84 11.37
N PRO A 69 14.92 -9.72 12.12
CA PRO A 69 14.70 -8.37 11.57
C PRO A 69 15.63 -7.98 10.41
N GLU A 70 16.82 -8.59 10.32
CA GLU A 70 17.76 -8.41 9.20
C GLU A 70 17.25 -8.93 7.84
N SER A 71 16.09 -9.58 7.80
CA SER A 71 15.48 -10.12 6.58
C SER A 71 14.45 -9.20 5.92
N TRP A 72 14.24 -7.98 6.44
CA TRP A 72 13.26 -7.06 5.87
C TRP A 72 13.61 -6.66 4.43
N SER A 73 12.60 -6.66 3.58
CA SER A 73 12.68 -6.23 2.19
C SER A 73 11.50 -5.31 1.88
N PRO A 74 11.68 -4.25 1.09
CA PRO A 74 10.55 -3.47 0.58
C PRO A 74 9.70 -4.32 -0.37
N LEU A 75 10.25 -5.39 -0.97
CA LEU A 75 9.54 -6.28 -1.87
C LEU A 75 8.98 -7.49 -1.09
N VAL A 76 7.65 -7.60 -1.06
CA VAL A 76 6.90 -8.65 -0.39
C VAL A 76 6.19 -9.51 -1.43
N LEU A 77 6.33 -10.83 -1.36
CA LEU A 77 5.49 -11.74 -2.13
C LEU A 77 4.10 -11.77 -1.52
N ILE A 78 3.09 -11.27 -2.23
CA ILE A 78 1.71 -11.27 -1.76
C ILE A 78 1.00 -12.55 -2.21
N LYS A 79 1.25 -12.98 -3.46
CA LYS A 79 0.59 -14.12 -4.08
C LYS A 79 1.54 -14.87 -4.99
N GLU A 80 1.66 -16.18 -4.75
CA GLU A 80 2.41 -17.10 -5.61
C GLU A 80 1.69 -17.36 -6.94
N ALA A 81 2.47 -17.64 -7.97
CA ALA A 81 1.96 -18.17 -9.22
C ALA A 81 1.56 -19.65 -9.03
N LYS A 82 0.32 -20.00 -9.36
CA LYS A 82 -0.15 -21.38 -9.40
C LYS A 82 0.02 -21.91 -10.82
N LEU A 83 0.91 -22.87 -10.99
CA LEU A 83 1.29 -23.44 -12.29
C LEU A 83 0.85 -24.90 -12.38
N ALA A 84 0.28 -25.29 -13.51
CA ALA A 84 0.18 -26.71 -13.84
C ALA A 84 1.53 -27.24 -14.34
N GLN A 85 1.68 -28.57 -14.37
CA GLN A 85 2.93 -29.20 -14.79
C GLN A 85 3.29 -28.79 -16.23
N GLY A 86 4.51 -28.27 -16.41
CA GLY A 86 5.02 -27.83 -17.72
C GLY A 86 4.65 -26.39 -18.11
N GLU A 87 3.95 -25.64 -17.25
CA GLU A 87 3.63 -24.23 -17.52
C GLU A 87 4.75 -23.30 -17.04
N ALA A 88 5.01 -22.25 -17.82
CA ALA A 88 5.84 -21.14 -17.39
C ALA A 88 5.00 -20.10 -16.62
N PRO A 89 5.57 -19.45 -15.58
CA PRO A 89 4.90 -18.35 -14.91
C PRO A 89 4.72 -17.15 -15.84
N LEU A 90 3.64 -16.40 -15.64
CA LEU A 90 3.50 -15.08 -16.25
C LEU A 90 4.45 -14.09 -15.54
N PRO A 91 4.90 -13.02 -16.24
CA PRO A 91 5.68 -11.97 -15.59
C PRO A 91 4.95 -11.41 -14.36
N PRO A 92 5.65 -11.14 -13.25
CA PRO A 92 5.01 -10.70 -12.02
C PRO A 92 4.34 -9.32 -12.15
N LEU A 93 3.27 -9.12 -11.36
CA LEU A 93 2.67 -7.81 -11.11
C LEU A 93 3.27 -7.22 -9.83
N TYR A 94 3.64 -5.94 -9.88
CA TYR A 94 4.16 -5.20 -8.72
C TYR A 94 3.15 -4.13 -8.29
N LEU A 95 2.71 -4.20 -7.02
CA LEU A 95 1.81 -3.26 -6.38
C LEU A 95 2.59 -2.28 -5.50
N ILE A 96 2.45 -0.98 -5.71
CA ILE A 96 3.22 0.04 -4.98
C ILE A 96 2.37 0.67 -3.88
N HIS A 97 2.90 0.75 -2.66
CA HIS A 97 2.17 1.29 -1.52
C HIS A 97 1.56 2.70 -1.76
N PRO A 98 0.38 3.02 -1.18
CA PRO A 98 -0.16 4.38 -1.13
C PRO A 98 0.53 5.22 -0.04
N VAL A 99 0.02 6.42 0.25
CA VAL A 99 0.64 7.38 1.20
C VAL A 99 0.91 6.80 2.60
N GLY A 100 0.08 5.85 3.05
CA GLY A 100 0.24 5.17 4.35
C GLY A 100 1.37 4.15 4.41
N GLY A 101 2.00 3.81 3.28
CA GLY A 101 3.19 2.97 3.24
C GLY A 101 2.96 1.45 3.32
N THR A 102 1.72 1.02 3.56
CA THR A 102 1.37 -0.40 3.71
C THR A 102 0.65 -0.96 2.48
N LEU A 103 0.70 -2.28 2.30
CA LEU A 103 0.10 -2.93 1.14
C LEU A 103 -1.35 -3.36 1.37
N LEU A 104 -1.86 -3.31 2.62
CA LEU A 104 -3.12 -3.95 3.06
C LEU A 104 -4.35 -3.52 2.26
N CYS A 105 -4.34 -2.33 1.66
CA CYS A 105 -5.42 -1.86 0.78
C CYS A 105 -5.61 -2.73 -0.47
N TYR A 106 -4.59 -3.48 -0.90
CA TYR A 106 -4.65 -4.30 -2.11
C TYR A 106 -5.27 -5.69 -1.92
N HIS A 107 -5.60 -6.09 -0.69
CA HIS A 107 -6.03 -7.46 -0.43
C HIS A 107 -7.16 -7.95 -1.35
N ALA A 108 -8.27 -7.20 -1.43
CA ALA A 108 -9.42 -7.59 -2.25
C ALA A 108 -9.10 -7.60 -3.75
N LEU A 109 -8.23 -6.69 -4.22
CA LEU A 109 -7.75 -6.69 -5.60
C LEU A 109 -6.94 -7.96 -5.89
N VAL A 110 -6.04 -8.33 -4.99
CA VAL A 110 -5.20 -9.54 -5.17
C VAL A 110 -6.03 -10.81 -5.10
N GLU A 111 -7.06 -10.87 -4.26
CA GLU A 111 -8.01 -11.99 -4.23
C GLU A 111 -8.72 -12.13 -5.58
N ALA A 112 -9.25 -11.04 -6.13
CA ALA A 112 -9.89 -11.03 -7.44
C ALA A 112 -8.91 -11.43 -8.57
N LEU A 113 -7.70 -10.87 -8.59
CA LEU A 113 -6.65 -11.24 -9.56
C LEU A 113 -6.24 -12.71 -9.44
N SER A 114 -6.24 -13.27 -8.22
CA SER A 114 -5.88 -14.67 -7.99
C SER A 114 -6.85 -15.65 -8.63
N GLN A 115 -8.13 -15.26 -8.73
CA GLN A 115 -9.17 -16.04 -9.39
C GLN A 115 -9.09 -15.92 -10.92
N ARG A 116 -8.70 -14.75 -11.43
CA ARG A 116 -8.64 -14.47 -12.88
C ARG A 116 -7.33 -14.91 -13.54
N GLU A 117 -6.19 -14.59 -12.92
CA GLU A 117 -4.85 -14.87 -13.43
C GLU A 117 -4.04 -15.71 -12.41
N PRO A 118 -4.36 -17.01 -12.24
CA PRO A 118 -3.69 -17.86 -11.25
C PRO A 118 -2.18 -18.00 -11.50
N LYS A 119 -1.72 -17.91 -12.76
CA LYS A 119 -0.32 -18.09 -13.16
C LYS A 119 0.60 -16.89 -12.90
N ARG A 120 0.04 -15.74 -12.53
CA ARG A 120 0.82 -14.51 -12.29
C ARG A 120 1.16 -14.38 -10.81
N ALA A 121 2.45 -14.22 -10.49
CA ALA A 121 2.83 -13.85 -9.14
C ALA A 121 2.51 -12.36 -8.89
N VAL A 122 2.10 -12.02 -7.66
CA VAL A 122 1.90 -10.62 -7.25
C VAL A 122 2.85 -10.31 -6.12
N TYR A 123 3.64 -9.26 -6.32
CA TYR A 123 4.51 -8.68 -5.32
C TYR A 123 4.00 -7.31 -4.93
N GLY A 124 4.23 -6.91 -3.69
CA GLY A 124 3.99 -5.57 -3.20
C GLY A 124 5.29 -4.89 -2.79
N LEU A 125 5.38 -3.59 -3.02
CA LEU A 125 6.44 -2.72 -2.57
C LEU A 125 5.94 -1.90 -1.37
N GLN A 126 6.37 -2.30 -0.17
CA GLN A 126 6.08 -1.60 1.09
C GLN A 126 7.12 -0.53 1.38
N CYS A 127 6.70 0.49 2.14
CA CYS A 127 7.53 1.64 2.46
C CYS A 127 8.55 1.33 3.57
N SER A 128 9.75 1.90 3.46
CA SER A 128 10.74 1.92 4.54
C SER A 128 10.40 3.02 5.57
N GLY A 129 10.67 2.75 6.85
CA GLY A 129 10.49 3.71 7.94
C GLY A 129 9.29 3.43 8.85
N LEU A 130 8.53 2.37 8.57
CA LEU A 130 7.44 1.92 9.44
C LEU A 130 7.94 1.02 10.57
N GLU A 131 9.05 0.30 10.35
CA GLU A 131 9.68 -0.53 11.38
C GLU A 131 10.82 0.24 12.09
N PRO A 132 11.21 -0.17 13.32
CA PRO A 132 12.33 0.44 14.03
C PRO A 132 13.63 0.45 13.21
N ASN A 133 14.45 1.49 13.39
CA ASN A 133 15.78 1.65 12.75
C ASN A 133 15.78 1.71 11.21
N GLN A 134 14.64 1.91 10.57
CA GLN A 134 14.55 2.10 9.13
C GLN A 134 14.65 3.59 8.75
N ALA A 135 15.33 3.86 7.64
CA ALA A 135 15.36 5.21 7.07
C ALA A 135 14.01 5.55 6.44
N VAL A 136 13.53 6.77 6.67
CA VAL A 136 12.36 7.32 5.98
C VAL A 136 12.82 7.93 4.66
N LEU A 137 12.37 7.36 3.55
CA LEU A 137 12.60 7.93 2.22
C LEU A 137 11.62 9.09 1.98
N ASN A 138 12.05 10.15 1.30
CA ASN A 138 11.26 11.39 1.15
C ASN A 138 11.31 11.99 -0.27
N ARG A 139 11.72 11.20 -1.26
CA ARG A 139 11.78 11.60 -2.67
C ARG A 139 11.40 10.41 -3.55
N PHE A 140 10.51 10.62 -4.51
CA PHE A 140 10.06 9.54 -5.38
C PHE A 140 11.18 8.96 -6.24
N GLU A 141 12.15 9.77 -6.68
CA GLU A 141 13.26 9.25 -7.48
C GLU A 141 14.11 8.25 -6.67
N ILE A 142 14.30 8.53 -5.37
CA ILE A 142 15.03 7.65 -4.46
C ILE A 142 14.21 6.41 -4.12
N MET A 143 12.91 6.56 -3.82
CA MET A 143 12.01 5.42 -3.55
C MET A 143 11.93 4.47 -4.75
N ALA A 144 11.70 5.01 -5.94
CA ALA A 144 11.61 4.22 -7.17
C ALA A 144 12.89 3.45 -7.46
N GLY A 145 14.05 4.10 -7.35
CA GLY A 145 15.34 3.44 -7.51
C GLY A 145 15.54 2.32 -6.47
N TYR A 146 15.22 2.59 -5.21
CA TYR A 146 15.28 1.61 -4.13
C TYR A 146 14.40 0.38 -4.39
N TYR A 147 13.17 0.59 -4.88
CA TYR A 147 12.22 -0.47 -5.21
C TYR A 147 12.63 -1.27 -6.45
N ILE A 148 13.16 -0.60 -7.48
CA ILE A 148 13.70 -1.27 -8.67
C ILE A 148 14.87 -2.19 -8.29
N GLU A 149 15.78 -1.74 -7.41
CA GLU A 149 16.89 -2.58 -6.97
C GLU A 149 16.42 -3.81 -6.18
N ALA A 150 15.41 -3.67 -5.33
CA ALA A 150 14.81 -4.83 -4.65
C ALA A 150 14.23 -5.85 -5.63
N ILE A 151 13.57 -5.39 -6.71
CA ILE A 151 13.07 -6.26 -7.78
C ILE A 151 14.22 -6.96 -8.51
N LYS A 152 15.27 -6.23 -8.90
CA LYS A 152 16.43 -6.80 -9.61
C LYS A 152 17.17 -7.85 -8.78
N LEU A 153 17.31 -7.62 -7.47
CA LEU A 153 17.90 -8.60 -6.56
C LEU A 153 17.11 -9.91 -6.58
N ARG A 154 15.77 -9.83 -6.55
CA ARG A 154 14.88 -10.99 -6.64
C ARG A 154 14.95 -11.69 -8.00
N GLU A 155 15.01 -10.94 -9.10
CA GLU A 155 15.20 -11.49 -10.45
C GLU A 155 16.50 -12.30 -10.53
N LYS A 156 17.59 -11.73 -10.03
CA LYS A 156 18.90 -12.40 -9.98
C LYS A 156 18.88 -13.68 -9.15
N GLN A 157 18.18 -13.67 -8.02
CA GLN A 157 18.08 -14.84 -7.13
C GLN A 157 17.20 -15.96 -7.69
N SER A 158 16.21 -15.62 -8.52
CA SER A 158 15.24 -16.59 -9.07
C SER A 158 15.59 -17.11 -10.46
N GLU A 159 16.74 -16.69 -11.02
CA GLU A 159 17.15 -16.95 -12.41
C GLU A 159 16.07 -16.58 -13.45
N GLN A 160 15.12 -15.73 -13.08
CA GLN A 160 14.06 -15.28 -13.96
C GLN A 160 14.58 -14.19 -14.88
N SER A 161 14.15 -14.23 -16.14
CA SER A 161 14.46 -13.16 -17.08
C SER A 161 13.87 -11.83 -16.60
N PRO A 162 14.62 -10.72 -16.76
CA PRO A 162 14.11 -9.41 -16.40
C PRO A 162 13.02 -8.95 -17.37
N GLY A 163 11.91 -8.45 -16.80
CA GLY A 163 10.81 -7.85 -17.55
C GLY A 163 9.96 -8.83 -18.40
N PRO A 164 8.87 -8.32 -19.01
CA PRO A 164 8.40 -6.95 -18.93
C PRO A 164 7.78 -6.59 -17.56
N TYR A 165 7.88 -5.31 -17.17
CA TYR A 165 7.41 -4.81 -15.87
C TYR A 165 5.94 -4.40 -15.91
N TYR A 166 5.17 -4.91 -14.95
CA TYR A 166 3.76 -4.62 -14.72
C TYR A 166 3.66 -3.87 -13.38
N LEU A 167 3.46 -2.56 -13.43
CA LEU A 167 3.51 -1.70 -12.23
C LEU A 167 2.13 -1.10 -11.96
N VAL A 168 1.60 -1.27 -10.76
CA VAL A 168 0.28 -0.72 -10.39
C VAL A 168 0.35 -0.04 -9.04
N GLY A 169 -0.21 1.14 -8.95
CA GLY A 169 -0.28 1.88 -7.69
C GLY A 169 -1.60 2.62 -7.54
N GLN A 170 -2.02 2.79 -6.29
CA GLN A 170 -3.19 3.58 -5.93
C GLN A 170 -2.72 4.89 -5.33
N SER A 171 -3.36 5.99 -5.72
CA SER A 171 -3.04 7.32 -5.21
C SER A 171 -1.54 7.63 -5.37
N LEU A 172 -0.86 8.00 -4.29
CA LEU A 172 0.59 8.19 -4.24
C LEU A 172 1.40 7.04 -4.86
N GLY A 173 0.96 5.79 -4.68
CA GLY A 173 1.64 4.62 -5.23
C GLY A 173 1.67 4.63 -6.76
N GLY A 174 0.65 5.19 -7.42
CA GLY A 174 0.63 5.33 -8.88
C GLY A 174 1.68 6.32 -9.39
N ASN A 175 1.93 7.40 -8.63
CA ASN A 175 3.01 8.35 -8.94
C ASN A 175 4.40 7.73 -8.79
N ILE A 176 4.60 6.91 -7.76
CA ILE A 176 5.85 6.15 -7.61
C ILE A 176 5.99 5.12 -8.73
N ALA A 177 4.92 4.42 -9.11
CA ALA A 177 4.93 3.48 -10.24
C ALA A 177 5.30 4.19 -11.57
N TRP A 178 4.80 5.41 -11.77
CA TRP A 178 5.17 6.26 -12.91
C TRP A 178 6.66 6.64 -12.90
N GLU A 179 7.20 7.02 -11.74
CA GLU A 179 8.64 7.29 -11.59
C GLU A 179 9.49 6.03 -11.84
N MET A 180 9.06 4.88 -11.31
CA MET A 180 9.71 3.59 -11.58
C MET A 180 9.72 3.27 -13.08
N ALA A 181 8.62 3.51 -13.79
CA ALA A 181 8.54 3.29 -15.22
C ALA A 181 9.54 4.16 -16.00
N GLN A 182 9.66 5.45 -15.66
CA GLN A 182 10.64 6.35 -16.27
C GLN A 182 12.08 5.85 -16.05
N GLN A 183 12.43 5.47 -14.82
CA GLN A 183 13.76 4.95 -14.50
C GLN A 183 14.06 3.61 -15.19
N LEU A 184 13.08 2.71 -15.29
CA LEU A 184 13.22 1.44 -16.01
C LEU A 184 13.41 1.67 -17.50
N LYS A 185 12.63 2.56 -18.12
CA LYS A 185 12.80 2.93 -19.54
C LYS A 185 14.16 3.55 -19.82
N ALA A 186 14.65 4.42 -18.93
CA ALA A 186 16.00 4.99 -19.01
C ALA A 186 17.10 3.92 -18.93
N GLN A 187 16.82 2.80 -18.29
CA GLN A 187 17.70 1.62 -18.22
C GLN A 187 17.44 0.60 -19.35
N HIS A 188 16.70 0.99 -20.38
CA HIS A 188 16.32 0.13 -21.51
C HIS A 188 15.58 -1.14 -21.10
N ARG A 189 14.81 -1.06 -20.00
CA ARG A 189 13.94 -2.15 -19.54
C ARG A 189 12.53 -1.97 -20.09
N GLU A 190 11.91 -3.08 -20.47
CA GLU A 190 10.55 -3.09 -21.02
C GLU A 190 9.51 -2.95 -19.91
N VAL A 191 8.69 -1.91 -19.96
CA VAL A 191 7.54 -1.72 -19.08
C VAL A 191 6.30 -2.04 -19.90
N ALA A 192 5.62 -3.14 -19.58
CA ALA A 192 4.41 -3.55 -20.30
C ALA A 192 3.26 -2.57 -20.07
N PHE A 193 3.05 -2.15 -18.82
CA PHE A 193 2.08 -1.10 -18.52
C PHE A 193 2.27 -0.50 -17.12
N VAL A 194 1.67 0.67 -16.93
CA VAL A 194 1.49 1.32 -15.63
C VAL A 194 -0.01 1.45 -15.33
N GLY A 195 -0.47 0.84 -14.24
CA GLY A 195 -1.84 0.98 -13.74
C GLY A 195 -1.93 2.08 -12.67
N LEU A 196 -2.77 3.07 -12.93
CA LEU A 196 -3.00 4.23 -12.07
C LEU A 196 -4.39 4.14 -11.47
N ILE A 197 -4.50 3.72 -10.21
CA ILE A 197 -5.78 3.59 -9.52
C ILE A 197 -6.04 4.91 -8.77
N ASP A 198 -7.02 5.65 -9.24
CA ASP A 198 -7.47 6.94 -8.71
C ASP A 198 -6.32 7.88 -8.30
N THR A 199 -5.38 8.04 -9.25
CA THR A 199 -4.11 8.72 -9.03
C THR A 199 -4.11 10.04 -9.78
N PHE A 200 -3.91 11.16 -9.09
CA PHE A 200 -3.75 12.46 -9.74
C PHE A 200 -2.33 12.62 -10.28
N VAL A 201 -2.20 13.34 -11.41
CA VAL A 201 -0.94 13.99 -11.78
C VAL A 201 -0.57 14.98 -10.67
N PRO A 202 0.69 15.03 -10.18
CA PRO A 202 1.08 15.85 -9.02
C PRO A 202 0.69 17.33 -9.16
N ASP A 203 0.89 17.89 -10.35
CA ASP A 203 0.57 19.30 -10.65
C ASP A 203 -0.93 19.60 -10.74
N LYS A 204 -1.77 18.56 -10.88
CA LYS A 204 -3.24 18.66 -10.92
C LYS A 204 -3.90 18.32 -9.59
N ILE A 205 -3.13 17.97 -8.56
CA ILE A 205 -3.66 17.78 -7.20
C ILE A 205 -4.35 19.08 -6.73
N PRO A 206 -5.61 19.02 -6.27
CA PRO A 206 -6.34 20.19 -5.82
C PRO A 206 -5.66 20.94 -4.68
N LEU A 207 -5.79 22.27 -4.68
CA LEU A 207 -5.17 23.14 -3.68
C LEU A 207 -5.57 22.79 -2.24
N HIS A 208 -6.82 22.42 -1.98
CA HIS A 208 -7.26 22.06 -0.63
C HIS A 208 -6.56 20.80 -0.11
N PHE A 209 -6.22 19.85 -1.00
CA PHE A 209 -5.45 18.67 -0.65
C PHE A 209 -3.98 19.03 -0.40
N ARG A 210 -3.41 19.95 -1.19
CA ARG A 210 -2.02 20.45 -0.96
C ARG A 210 -1.84 21.16 0.38
N GLN A 211 -2.92 21.68 0.97
CA GLN A 211 -2.91 22.36 2.27
C GLN A 211 -3.19 21.42 3.45
N GLN A 212 -3.48 20.14 3.19
CA GLN A 212 -3.67 19.14 4.25
C GLN A 212 -2.34 18.83 4.95
N THR A 213 -2.39 18.64 6.27
CA THR A 213 -1.28 18.13 7.06
C THR A 213 -1.32 16.60 7.12
N SER A 214 -0.19 15.95 7.42
CA SER A 214 -0.15 14.50 7.65
C SER A 214 -1.15 14.03 8.72
N LEU A 215 -1.42 14.88 9.72
CA LEU A 215 -2.41 14.60 10.75
C LEU A 215 -3.86 14.75 10.29
N SER A 216 -4.15 15.64 9.34
CA SER A 216 -5.49 15.66 8.73
C SER A 216 -5.75 14.40 7.91
N LEU A 217 -4.74 13.84 7.24
CA LEU A 217 -4.87 12.54 6.56
C LEU A 217 -5.11 11.41 7.55
N LEU A 218 -4.35 11.38 8.66
CA LEU A 218 -4.56 10.41 9.75
C LEU A 218 -5.96 10.54 10.37
N LYS A 219 -6.44 11.77 10.58
CA LYS A 219 -7.82 12.04 11.04
C LYS A 219 -8.86 11.47 10.09
N GLU A 220 -8.68 11.66 8.78
CA GLU A 220 -9.64 11.14 7.79
C GLU A 220 -9.65 9.61 7.78
N GLN A 221 -8.48 8.97 7.95
CA GLN A 221 -8.37 7.51 8.03
C GLN A 221 -8.92 6.90 9.33
N MET A 222 -8.83 7.61 10.46
CA MET A 222 -9.27 7.11 11.78
C MET A 222 -10.69 7.54 12.18
N GLY A 223 -11.39 8.28 11.33
CA GLY A 223 -12.75 8.75 11.60
C GLY A 223 -12.80 10.08 12.36
N ARG A 224 -13.79 10.92 12.04
CA ARG A 224 -13.86 12.35 12.39
C ARG A 224 -14.29 12.66 13.85
N SER A 225 -14.04 11.78 14.81
CA SER A 225 -14.60 11.86 16.18
C SER A 225 -13.65 12.41 17.26
N LEU A 226 -12.54 13.04 16.87
CA LEU A 226 -11.57 13.62 17.80
C LEU A 226 -11.84 15.10 18.07
N ASP A 227 -12.06 15.41 19.35
CA ASP A 227 -12.22 16.76 19.88
C ASP A 227 -10.82 17.40 20.09
N LEU A 228 -10.20 17.77 18.97
CA LEU A 228 -8.90 18.44 18.91
C LEU A 228 -9.06 19.80 18.25
N ASP A 229 -8.37 20.80 18.78
CA ASP A 229 -8.20 22.09 18.11
C ASP A 229 -7.20 21.93 16.95
N TRP A 230 -7.72 21.55 15.79
CA TRP A 230 -6.94 21.30 14.58
C TRP A 230 -6.22 22.54 14.05
N ASP A 231 -6.72 23.74 14.35
CA ASP A 231 -6.07 24.98 13.93
C ASP A 231 -4.88 25.30 14.85
N ALA A 232 -5.04 25.14 16.17
CA ALA A 232 -3.91 25.27 17.09
C ALA A 232 -2.79 24.26 16.81
N LEU A 233 -3.14 23.04 16.36
CA LEU A 233 -2.14 22.03 15.99
C LEU A 233 -1.23 22.47 14.83
N LYS A 234 -1.70 23.32 13.91
CA LYS A 234 -0.87 23.79 12.78
C LYS A 234 0.35 24.62 13.23
N HIS A 235 0.33 25.15 14.45
CA HIS A 235 1.33 26.08 14.97
C HIS A 235 2.32 25.45 15.97
N VAL A 236 2.23 24.14 16.22
CA VAL A 236 3.15 23.41 17.12
C VAL A 236 4.01 22.41 16.35
N SER A 237 5.09 21.90 16.96
CA SER A 237 5.99 20.96 16.28
C SER A 237 5.26 19.66 15.93
N LEU A 238 5.68 18.98 14.86
CA LEU A 238 5.06 17.70 14.45
C LEU A 238 5.00 16.69 15.62
N GLN A 239 6.05 16.61 16.43
CA GLN A 239 6.08 15.77 17.62
C GLN A 239 4.94 16.11 18.59
N GLN A 240 4.76 17.39 18.92
CA GLN A 240 3.66 17.84 19.78
C GLN A 240 2.29 17.59 19.15
N GLN A 241 2.18 17.71 17.82
CA GLN A 241 0.94 17.40 17.13
C GLN A 241 0.60 15.90 17.22
N ILE A 242 1.59 15.03 17.04
CA ILE A 242 1.45 13.56 17.16
C ILE A 242 1.08 13.17 18.59
N GLU A 243 1.76 13.73 19.59
CA GLU A 243 1.48 13.45 21.01
C GLU A 243 0.03 13.81 21.37
N ARG A 244 -0.42 15.01 21.01
CA ARG A 244 -1.80 15.46 21.25
C ARG A 244 -2.81 14.59 20.52
N PHE A 245 -2.53 14.25 19.26
CA PHE A 245 -3.35 13.33 18.48
C PHE A 245 -3.46 11.96 19.16
N TYR A 246 -2.32 11.38 19.55
CA TYR A 246 -2.23 10.06 20.16
C TYR A 246 -3.07 9.97 21.43
N TYR A 247 -2.89 10.88 22.38
CA TYR A 247 -3.61 10.84 23.65
C TYR A 247 -5.12 11.07 23.48
N ALA A 248 -5.52 11.99 22.60
CA ALA A 248 -6.95 12.20 22.30
C ALA A 248 -7.56 10.97 21.61
N ALA A 249 -6.83 10.35 20.68
CA ALA A 249 -7.30 9.16 19.96
C ALA A 249 -7.39 7.94 20.87
N GLN A 250 -6.47 7.82 21.84
CA GLN A 250 -6.51 6.79 22.87
C GLN A 250 -7.70 6.98 23.81
N GLU A 251 -7.99 8.22 24.25
CA GLU A 251 -9.14 8.52 25.11
C GLU A 251 -10.49 8.14 24.46
N LYS A 252 -10.61 8.35 23.14
CA LYS A 252 -11.79 7.97 22.35
C LYS A 252 -11.79 6.51 21.89
N GLY A 253 -10.76 5.73 22.20
CA GLY A 253 -10.61 4.33 21.76
C GLY A 253 -10.41 4.16 20.25
N LEU A 254 -10.07 5.22 19.52
CA LEU A 254 -9.79 5.19 18.07
C LEU A 254 -8.38 4.67 17.80
N VAL A 255 -7.44 5.00 18.67
CA VAL A 255 -6.14 4.35 18.75
C VAL A 255 -6.21 3.36 19.90
N SER A 256 -5.88 2.10 19.60
CA SER A 256 -5.82 1.07 20.64
C SER A 256 -4.78 1.45 21.69
N ALA A 257 -5.05 1.15 22.96
CA ALA A 257 -4.05 1.22 24.02
C ALA A 257 -2.82 0.32 23.76
N GLU A 258 -2.88 -0.54 22.74
CA GLU A 258 -1.76 -1.36 22.29
C GLU A 258 -0.80 -0.66 21.34
N LEU A 259 -1.25 0.36 20.61
CA LEU A 259 -0.35 1.14 19.76
C LEU A 259 0.49 2.06 20.63
N SER A 260 1.81 1.94 20.52
CA SER A 260 2.72 2.85 21.21
C SER A 260 2.76 4.21 20.52
N LEU A 261 3.10 5.25 21.28
CA LEU A 261 3.34 6.58 20.71
C LEU A 261 4.44 6.55 19.64
N ASP A 262 5.48 5.74 19.85
CA ASP A 262 6.60 5.56 18.92
C ASP A 262 6.15 4.96 17.56
N GLN A 263 5.25 3.97 17.57
CA GLN A 263 4.63 3.46 16.35
C GLN A 263 3.82 4.53 15.61
N VAL A 264 3.00 5.30 16.35
CA VAL A 264 2.21 6.38 15.75
C VAL A 264 3.11 7.49 15.21
N GLN A 265 4.23 7.77 15.88
CA GLN A 265 5.25 8.69 15.41
C GLN A 265 5.84 8.23 14.08
N ARG A 266 6.28 6.97 13.96
CA ARG A 266 6.80 6.42 12.68
C ARG A 266 5.80 6.54 11.54
N ILE A 267 4.55 6.15 11.77
CA ILE A 267 3.47 6.25 10.76
C ILE A 267 3.30 7.71 10.31
N ALA A 268 3.22 8.64 11.26
CA ALA A 268 3.05 10.06 10.96
C ALA A 268 4.25 10.66 10.20
N HIS A 269 5.47 10.24 10.53
CA HIS A 269 6.70 10.64 9.83
C HIS A 269 6.73 10.12 8.39
N VAL A 270 6.41 8.83 8.17
CA VAL A 270 6.32 8.23 6.83
C VAL A 270 5.25 8.92 5.99
N MET A 271 4.05 9.13 6.55
CA MET A 271 2.98 9.82 5.82
C MET A 271 3.38 11.26 5.46
N LYS A 272 4.02 11.99 6.38
CA LYS A 272 4.53 13.32 6.09
C LYS A 272 5.56 13.31 4.96
N ALA A 273 6.56 12.43 5.04
CA ALA A 273 7.60 12.32 4.03
C ALA A 273 7.04 11.95 2.65
N ASN A 274 6.07 11.03 2.60
CA ASN A 274 5.38 10.64 1.38
C ASN A 274 4.58 11.82 0.78
N THR A 275 3.83 12.56 1.61
CA THR A 275 3.09 13.75 1.14
C THR A 275 4.04 14.84 0.64
N GLU A 276 5.13 15.12 1.36
CA GLU A 276 6.14 16.10 0.93
C GLU A 276 6.81 15.69 -0.38
N ALA A 277 7.13 14.40 -0.54
CA ALA A 277 7.66 13.84 -1.78
C ALA A 277 6.68 14.04 -2.95
N LEU A 278 5.40 13.76 -2.74
CA LEU A 278 4.35 13.95 -3.76
C LEU A 278 4.24 15.41 -4.21
N LEU A 279 4.25 16.34 -3.26
CA LEU A 279 4.10 17.77 -3.55
C LEU A 279 5.34 18.37 -4.21
N ALA A 280 6.52 17.77 -4.01
CA ALA A 280 7.77 18.18 -4.64
C ALA A 280 8.02 17.49 -5.99
N TYR A 281 7.28 16.42 -6.31
CA TYR A 281 7.52 15.60 -7.48
C TYR A 281 7.01 16.25 -8.76
N GLN A 282 7.85 16.23 -9.81
CA GLN A 282 7.52 16.71 -11.14
C GLN A 282 7.52 15.54 -12.12
N ALA A 283 6.33 15.06 -12.48
CA ALA A 283 6.18 13.98 -13.44
C ALA A 283 6.60 14.44 -14.83
N GLN A 284 7.45 13.66 -15.51
CA GLN A 284 7.82 13.90 -16.90
C GLN A 284 7.04 12.97 -17.83
N ALA A 285 6.94 13.34 -19.10
CA ALA A 285 6.32 12.50 -20.12
C ALA A 285 7.12 11.21 -20.32
N CYS A 286 6.42 10.08 -20.44
CA CYS A 286 7.01 8.77 -20.61
C CYS A 286 6.23 7.95 -21.64
N SER A 287 6.95 7.31 -22.57
CA SER A 287 6.37 6.38 -23.55
C SER A 287 6.22 5.01 -22.92
N VAL A 288 5.11 4.82 -22.21
CA VAL A 288 4.66 3.54 -21.64
C VAL A 288 3.14 3.44 -21.76
N PRO A 289 2.57 2.23 -21.94
CA PRO A 289 1.13 2.05 -21.86
C PRO A 289 0.61 2.34 -20.46
N VAL A 290 -0.51 3.06 -20.37
CA VAL A 290 -1.15 3.44 -19.11
C VAL A 290 -2.61 3.03 -19.10
N VAL A 291 -3.02 2.40 -18.00
CA VAL A 291 -4.42 2.19 -17.65
C VAL A 291 -4.73 2.98 -16.39
N HIS A 292 -5.55 4.01 -16.52
CA HIS A 292 -6.06 4.79 -15.41
C HIS A 292 -7.48 4.33 -15.05
N VAL A 293 -7.76 4.16 -13.77
CA VAL A 293 -9.11 3.87 -13.26
C VAL A 293 -9.44 4.84 -12.12
N GLY A 294 -10.27 5.84 -12.38
CA GLY A 294 -10.65 6.87 -11.42
C GLY A 294 -11.88 6.51 -10.59
N ALA A 295 -11.97 7.04 -9.37
CA ALA A 295 -13.12 6.91 -8.49
C ALA A 295 -14.10 8.07 -8.73
N SER A 296 -15.30 7.81 -9.22
CA SER A 296 -16.24 8.88 -9.62
C SER A 296 -16.79 9.69 -8.44
N GLU A 297 -16.72 9.16 -7.21
CA GLU A 297 -17.15 9.84 -5.98
C GLU A 297 -15.95 10.41 -5.20
N ASN A 298 -14.79 10.57 -5.84
CA ASN A 298 -13.64 11.21 -5.21
C ASN A 298 -13.96 12.68 -4.89
N LYS A 299 -13.93 13.01 -3.60
CA LYS A 299 -14.20 14.38 -3.09
C LYS A 299 -13.15 15.40 -3.55
N ASN A 300 -12.01 14.93 -4.03
CA ASN A 300 -10.92 15.74 -4.57
C ASN A 300 -11.04 15.95 -6.10
N GLY A 301 -12.09 15.44 -6.74
CA GLY A 301 -12.34 15.63 -8.17
C GLY A 301 -11.79 14.52 -9.05
N ASP A 302 -11.70 14.79 -10.35
CA ASP A 302 -11.31 13.80 -11.37
C ASP A 302 -9.79 13.61 -11.43
N SER A 303 -9.35 12.41 -11.07
CA SER A 303 -7.94 11.99 -11.04
C SER A 303 -7.34 11.75 -12.43
N SER A 304 -8.17 11.62 -13.47
CA SER A 304 -7.70 11.31 -14.84
C SER A 304 -7.05 12.49 -15.55
N VAL A 305 -7.23 13.71 -15.04
CA VAL A 305 -6.80 14.95 -15.68
C VAL A 305 -5.27 15.03 -15.76
N GLY A 306 -4.76 15.18 -16.99
CA GLY A 306 -3.34 15.40 -17.29
C GLY A 306 -2.54 14.14 -17.65
N TRP A 307 -3.00 12.94 -17.29
CA TRP A 307 -2.24 11.72 -17.58
C TRP A 307 -2.08 11.44 -19.07
N GLY A 308 -3.10 11.76 -19.88
CA GLY A 308 -3.02 11.61 -21.34
C GLY A 308 -1.99 12.53 -22.02
N GLU A 309 -1.52 13.59 -21.35
CA GLU A 309 -0.43 14.44 -21.85
C GLU A 309 0.95 13.86 -21.52
N LEU A 310 1.04 13.06 -20.45
CA LEU A 310 2.30 12.46 -19.97
C LEU A 310 2.52 11.06 -20.58
N ALA A 311 1.47 10.27 -20.77
CA ALA A 311 1.51 8.93 -21.35
C ALA A 311 1.53 9.00 -22.88
N THR A 312 2.71 8.99 -23.48
CA THR A 312 2.88 9.28 -24.92
C THR A 312 2.70 8.07 -25.84
N GLU A 313 2.48 6.87 -25.30
CA GLU A 313 2.31 5.63 -26.06
C GLU A 313 0.83 5.21 -26.16
N LEU A 314 0.23 4.83 -25.03
CA LEU A 314 -1.18 4.46 -24.93
C LEU A 314 -1.72 4.95 -23.59
N TYR A 315 -2.91 5.55 -23.61
CA TYR A 315 -3.62 5.96 -22.41
C TYR A 315 -5.08 5.51 -22.48
N LEU A 316 -5.45 4.56 -21.60
CA LEU A 316 -6.82 4.12 -21.40
C LEU A 316 -7.32 4.65 -20.05
N SER A 317 -8.47 5.32 -20.03
CA SER A 317 -9.05 5.85 -18.80
C SER A 317 -10.46 5.29 -18.59
N TYR A 318 -10.68 4.74 -17.42
CA TYR A 318 -11.96 4.22 -16.94
C TYR A 318 -12.37 4.93 -15.65
N SER A 319 -13.65 4.81 -15.31
CA SER A 319 -14.18 5.32 -14.04
C SER A 319 -15.08 4.28 -13.39
N LEU A 320 -14.96 4.12 -12.07
CA LEU A 320 -15.81 3.27 -11.25
C LEU A 320 -16.59 4.11 -10.25
N THR A 321 -17.85 3.74 -10.02
CA THR A 321 -18.70 4.37 -8.99
C THR A 321 -18.27 3.93 -7.60
N ALA A 322 -17.32 4.66 -7.04
CA ALA A 322 -16.76 4.44 -5.72
C ALA A 322 -16.13 5.73 -5.19
N SER A 323 -15.87 5.76 -3.87
CA SER A 323 -14.97 6.72 -3.25
C SER A 323 -13.49 6.31 -3.46
N HIS A 324 -12.58 7.24 -3.18
CA HIS A 324 -11.12 7.00 -3.25
C HIS A 324 -10.68 5.75 -2.46
N ASP A 325 -11.18 5.59 -1.23
CA ASP A 325 -10.85 4.46 -0.36
C ASP A 325 -11.64 3.19 -0.71
N GLY A 326 -12.84 3.37 -1.28
CA GLY A 326 -13.74 2.28 -1.64
C GLY A 326 -13.40 1.58 -2.95
N ILE A 327 -12.63 2.23 -3.85
CA ILE A 327 -12.35 1.68 -5.18
C ILE A 327 -11.60 0.35 -5.14
N LEU A 328 -10.78 0.12 -4.10
CA LEU A 328 -10.03 -1.14 -3.89
C LEU A 328 -10.80 -2.22 -3.11
N GLN A 329 -12.08 -2.00 -2.82
CA GLN A 329 -12.86 -2.88 -1.94
C GLN A 329 -14.02 -3.55 -2.69
N GLY A 330 -14.47 -4.70 -2.18
CA GLY A 330 -15.70 -5.37 -2.61
C GLY A 330 -15.80 -5.58 -4.12
N ALA A 331 -16.96 -5.23 -4.69
CA ALA A 331 -17.22 -5.39 -6.12
C ALA A 331 -16.30 -4.54 -7.01
N CYS A 332 -15.88 -3.36 -6.55
CA CYS A 332 -14.96 -2.51 -7.30
C CYS A 332 -13.59 -3.15 -7.48
N ALA A 333 -13.12 -3.94 -6.50
CA ALA A 333 -11.87 -4.69 -6.62
C ALA A 333 -11.93 -5.74 -7.75
N ALA A 334 -13.08 -6.42 -7.92
CA ALA A 334 -13.28 -7.37 -9.01
C ALA A 334 -13.33 -6.68 -10.38
N GLN A 335 -13.98 -5.52 -10.46
CA GLN A 335 -14.01 -4.69 -11.67
C GLN A 335 -12.61 -4.14 -12.01
N LEU A 336 -11.85 -3.70 -11.01
CA LEU A 336 -10.45 -3.29 -11.18
C LEU A 336 -9.61 -4.44 -11.74
N ALA A 337 -9.76 -5.66 -11.21
CA ALA A 337 -9.03 -6.83 -11.71
C ALA A 337 -9.37 -7.16 -13.18
N GLU A 338 -10.57 -6.82 -13.66
CA GLU A 338 -10.95 -6.95 -15.07
C GLU A 338 -10.40 -5.81 -15.93
N LEU A 339 -10.39 -4.58 -15.44
CA LEU A 339 -9.86 -3.43 -16.17
C LEU A 339 -8.33 -3.44 -16.24
N LEU A 340 -7.69 -4.02 -15.22
CA LEU A 340 -6.27 -4.28 -15.17
C LEU A 340 -5.90 -5.64 -15.79
N ASP A 341 -6.82 -6.31 -16.50
CA ASP A 341 -6.56 -7.61 -17.13
C ASP A 341 -5.46 -7.47 -18.20
N LEU A 342 -4.31 -8.05 -17.87
CA LEU A 342 -3.02 -7.81 -18.53
C LEU A 342 -2.88 -8.54 -19.86
N SER A 343 -3.90 -9.32 -20.24
CA SER A 343 -3.98 -10.02 -21.52
C SER A 343 -4.55 -9.19 -22.66
N ARG A 344 -5.09 -7.99 -22.35
CA ARG A 344 -5.81 -7.13 -23.30
C ARG A 344 -5.07 -5.85 -23.72
N ILE A 345 -3.92 -5.57 -23.10
CA ILE A 345 -3.14 -4.33 -23.28
C ILE A 345 -2.00 -4.57 -24.27
#